data_AF-A0AAU4UIR2-F1
#
_entry.id   AF-A0AAU4UIR2-F1
#
_cell.length_a   1.000
_cell.length_b   1.000
_cell.length_c   1.000
_cell.angle_alpha   90.00
_cell.angle_beta   90.00
_cell.angle_gamma   90.00
#
_symmetry.space_group_name_H-M   'P 1'
#
loop_
_entity.id
_entity.type
_entity.pdbx_description
1 polymer ?
#
loop_
_entity_poly.entity_id
_entity_poly.type
_entity_poly.pdbx_seq_one_letter_code
_entity_poly.pdbx_strand_id
1 'polypeptide(L)'
;MLTENAYGDTSLSYWPRVREFAVPPSMISTATARRLAGDWAGACAAAGVDVDLNLRSVARVHGQELAAQLRADLRHLAPDLLRWHLPRIAPDGLLRPGLTISLARYDAPGRAGSHPVHLVVRTAPAWADAGQRISLTLWDGSHTDTGARRAAHPHPNRRFRLDLHRHLWDARRTDELRTRSGADRPPGGDRPEPPAADLLARSPQGRRCAVDRWAAEARLLLDADGWSTGAGAGTGATSGSDVGSGSGPGTNADTVTVRLGGRQRLLLGLVGAPDGSGSSVLRITEAPAGGGASALPVLPDAATWVLPDLELIRTGAIELDRLHPLVASALEPDRPSAGPPRNPARAGEPRLVECRGARHRIGLVDGVLAPLDHDPAEIRREELLAELTGTPLPCLQAIDEAHRHPDCLTGVRERLDHGDIAGALAVVEGLLGPDAVLRGGALRDELQSAAERRVTYGLFRAGLIGPGPGPGFDGYRSDGGRTRDHRSRPRQATFR
;
A
#
# COMPACT_ATOMS: atom_id res chain seq x y z
N MET A 1 30.72 16.40 32.48
CA MET A 1 30.40 15.11 31.85
C MET A 1 28.89 14.94 31.96
N LEU A 2 28.19 15.34 30.90
CA LEU A 2 26.74 15.22 30.74
C LEU A 2 26.50 14.03 29.82
N THR A 3 25.68 13.10 30.29
CA THR A 3 25.16 11.95 29.54
C THR A 3 24.47 12.43 28.26
N GLU A 4 25.02 12.05 27.11
CA GLU A 4 24.33 12.07 25.82
C GLU A 4 23.03 11.27 25.94
N ASN A 5 21.91 11.97 25.86
CA ASN A 5 20.60 11.35 25.89
C ASN A 5 20.39 10.51 24.62
N ALA A 6 20.02 9.25 24.86
CA ALA A 6 19.57 8.23 23.93
C ALA A 6 18.28 8.63 23.17
N TYR A 7 18.38 9.64 22.30
CA TYR A 7 17.45 9.94 21.20
C TYR A 7 18.19 9.88 19.87
N GLY A 8 19.00 8.84 19.68
CA GLY A 8 19.60 8.52 18.39
C GLY A 8 18.55 7.98 17.42
N ASP A 9 18.37 8.69 16.31
CA ASP A 9 17.86 8.25 15.01
C ASP A 9 17.12 6.90 14.96
N THR A 10 15.78 6.91 15.00
CA THR A 10 14.98 5.78 14.53
C THR A 10 13.61 6.24 14.05
N SER A 11 13.56 7.06 12.99
CA SER A 11 12.38 7.04 12.11
C SER A 11 12.45 5.76 11.28
N LEU A 12 12.12 4.62 11.89
CA LEU A 12 12.12 3.33 11.19
C LEU A 12 11.10 3.40 10.06
N SER A 13 11.59 3.57 8.84
CA SER A 13 10.79 3.40 7.63
C SER A 13 10.17 2.01 7.70
N TYR A 14 8.84 1.90 7.63
CA TYR A 14 8.14 0.62 7.65
C TYR A 14 8.30 -0.15 6.32
N TRP A 15 8.92 0.47 5.32
CA TRP A 15 9.06 -0.07 3.98
C TRP A 15 9.84 -1.39 3.89
N PRO A 16 10.89 -1.68 4.67
CA PRO A 16 11.53 -2.99 4.68
C PRO A 16 10.56 -4.11 5.10
N ARG A 17 9.77 -3.88 6.16
CA ARG A 17 8.73 -4.81 6.62
C ARG A 17 7.64 -5.01 5.58
N VAL A 18 7.16 -3.93 4.96
CA VAL A 18 6.19 -4.00 3.86
C VAL A 18 6.76 -4.77 2.66
N ARG A 19 8.04 -4.60 2.35
CA ARG A 19 8.70 -5.30 1.24
C ARG A 19 8.77 -6.80 1.49
N GLU A 20 8.99 -7.20 2.73
CA GLU A 20 9.03 -8.60 3.12
C GLU A 20 7.66 -9.28 3.02
N PHE A 21 6.59 -8.63 3.51
CA PHE A 21 5.30 -9.29 3.72
C PHE A 21 4.18 -8.88 2.76
N ALA A 22 4.14 -7.63 2.27
CA ALA A 22 2.98 -7.13 1.54
C ALA A 22 2.93 -7.54 0.06
N VAL A 23 4.10 -7.74 -0.55
CA VAL A 23 4.25 -8.15 -1.96
C VAL A 23 5.41 -9.16 -2.07
N PRO A 24 5.23 -10.40 -1.57
CA PRO A 24 6.29 -11.40 -1.54
C PRO A 24 6.69 -11.85 -2.96
N PRO A 25 7.91 -12.38 -3.16
CA PRO A 25 8.37 -12.86 -4.47
C PRO A 25 7.44 -13.87 -5.17
N SER A 26 6.80 -14.75 -4.40
CA SER A 26 5.82 -15.72 -4.90
C SER A 26 4.59 -15.05 -5.53
N MET A 27 4.10 -13.97 -4.92
CA MET A 27 3.00 -13.15 -5.46
C MET A 27 3.42 -12.49 -6.77
N ILE A 28 4.59 -11.86 -6.81
CA ILE A 28 5.13 -11.20 -8.02
C ILE A 28 5.25 -12.21 -9.16
N SER A 29 5.86 -13.36 -8.88
CA SER A 29 6.04 -14.43 -9.88
C SER A 29 4.71 -14.92 -10.43
N THR A 30 3.73 -15.20 -9.56
CA THR A 30 2.42 -15.72 -9.95
C THR A 30 1.62 -14.67 -10.74
N ALA A 31 1.55 -13.43 -10.24
CA ALA A 31 0.84 -12.34 -10.90
C ALA A 31 1.46 -12.01 -12.27
N THR A 32 2.80 -11.97 -12.35
CA THR A 32 3.52 -11.74 -13.61
C THR A 32 3.25 -12.86 -14.62
N ALA A 33 3.34 -14.13 -14.22
CA ALA A 33 3.06 -15.25 -15.11
C ALA A 33 1.64 -15.20 -15.68
N ARG A 34 0.64 -14.90 -14.83
CA ARG A 34 -0.77 -14.76 -15.24
C ARG A 34 -0.98 -13.59 -16.20
N ARG A 35 -0.38 -12.43 -15.90
CA ARG A 35 -0.43 -11.23 -16.74
C ARG A 35 0.18 -11.50 -18.13
N LEU A 36 1.34 -12.14 -18.20
CA LEU A 36 1.99 -12.47 -19.47
C LEU A 36 1.18 -13.48 -20.30
N ALA A 37 0.42 -14.36 -19.65
CA ALA A 37 -0.54 -15.25 -20.32
C ALA A 37 -1.85 -14.55 -20.75
N GLY A 38 -2.02 -13.26 -20.45
CA GLY A 38 -3.25 -12.49 -20.73
C GLY A 38 -4.39 -12.71 -19.75
N ASP A 39 -4.17 -13.50 -18.68
CA ASP A 39 -5.11 -13.77 -17.60
C ASP A 39 -5.03 -12.67 -16.52
N TRP A 40 -5.52 -11.48 -16.86
CA TRP A 40 -5.52 -10.32 -15.95
C TRP A 40 -6.35 -10.55 -14.69
N ALA A 41 -7.43 -11.33 -14.76
CA ALA A 41 -8.26 -11.65 -13.60
C ALA A 41 -7.52 -12.60 -12.64
N GLY A 42 -6.82 -13.61 -13.17
CA GLY A 42 -5.93 -14.47 -12.39
C GLY A 42 -4.74 -13.72 -11.79
N ALA A 43 -4.19 -12.73 -12.50
CA ALA A 43 -3.16 -11.85 -11.97
C ALA A 43 -3.70 -11.02 -10.77
N CYS A 44 -4.90 -10.45 -10.91
CA CYS A 44 -5.55 -9.73 -9.81
C CYS A 44 -5.77 -10.63 -8.59
N ALA A 45 -6.30 -11.85 -8.80
CA ALA A 45 -6.52 -12.81 -7.72
C ALA A 45 -5.22 -13.18 -6.99
N ALA A 46 -4.12 -13.39 -7.72
CA ALA A 46 -2.80 -13.68 -7.15
C ALA A 46 -2.27 -12.55 -6.26
N ALA A 47 -2.59 -11.29 -6.58
CA ALA A 47 -2.20 -10.11 -5.82
C ALA A 47 -3.22 -9.68 -4.73
N GLY A 48 -4.25 -10.51 -4.47
CA GLY A 48 -5.30 -10.17 -3.50
C GLY A 48 -6.21 -9.01 -3.93
N VAL A 49 -6.33 -8.79 -5.24
CA VAL A 49 -7.25 -7.84 -5.86
C VAL A 49 -8.49 -8.58 -6.34
N ASP A 50 -9.62 -8.24 -5.75
CA ASP A 50 -10.92 -8.78 -6.11
C ASP A 50 -11.57 -7.95 -7.23
N VAL A 51 -11.94 -8.60 -8.34
CA VAL A 51 -12.49 -7.93 -9.51
C VAL A 51 -14.01 -7.80 -9.39
N ASP A 52 -14.49 -6.57 -9.20
CA ASP A 52 -15.91 -6.20 -9.09
C ASP A 52 -16.38 -5.41 -10.33
N LEU A 53 -16.02 -5.89 -11.53
CA LEU A 53 -16.45 -5.31 -12.81
C LEU A 53 -16.75 -6.40 -13.84
N ASN A 54 -17.75 -6.16 -14.68
CA ASN A 54 -18.15 -7.07 -15.75
C ASN A 54 -18.09 -6.36 -17.11
N LEU A 55 -17.12 -6.73 -17.95
CA LEU A 55 -16.90 -6.09 -19.25
C LEU A 55 -18.12 -6.14 -20.19
N ARG A 56 -18.99 -7.15 -20.09
CA ARG A 56 -20.24 -7.20 -20.86
C ARG A 56 -21.23 -6.15 -20.37
N SER A 57 -21.36 -6.00 -19.05
CA SER A 57 -22.17 -4.93 -18.45
C SER A 57 -21.64 -3.55 -18.83
N VAL A 58 -20.32 -3.36 -18.81
CA VAL A 58 -19.68 -2.11 -19.25
C VAL A 58 -20.00 -1.81 -20.70
N ALA A 59 -19.86 -2.79 -21.59
CA ALA A 59 -20.19 -2.62 -23.01
C ALA A 59 -21.65 -2.23 -23.24
N ARG A 60 -22.57 -2.78 -22.43
CA ARG A 60 -24.00 -2.46 -22.50
C ARG A 60 -24.32 -1.06 -21.98
N VAL A 61 -23.66 -0.60 -20.91
CA VAL A 61 -23.99 0.66 -20.23
C VAL A 61 -23.22 1.84 -20.82
N HIS A 62 -21.92 1.67 -21.09
CA HIS A 62 -21.01 2.75 -21.52
C HIS A 62 -20.51 2.59 -22.96
N GLY A 63 -20.96 1.55 -23.68
CA GLY A 63 -20.61 1.31 -25.07
C GLY A 63 -19.39 0.41 -25.28
N GLN A 64 -19.25 -0.09 -26.51
CA GLN A 64 -18.21 -1.04 -26.89
C GLN A 64 -16.80 -0.44 -26.88
N GLU A 65 -16.68 0.84 -27.23
CA GLU A 65 -15.40 1.55 -27.28
C GLU A 65 -14.75 1.64 -25.89
N LEU A 66 -15.49 2.12 -24.89
CA LEU A 66 -14.99 2.16 -23.50
C LEU A 66 -14.68 0.76 -22.98
N ALA A 67 -15.51 -0.24 -23.27
CA ALA A 67 -15.24 -1.62 -22.88
C ALA A 67 -13.97 -2.18 -23.53
N ALA A 68 -13.66 -1.80 -24.78
CA ALA A 68 -12.43 -2.17 -25.46
C ALA A 68 -11.20 -1.48 -24.84
N GLN A 69 -11.30 -0.19 -24.54
CA GLN A 69 -10.22 0.57 -23.89
C GLN A 69 -9.93 0.06 -22.47
N LEU A 70 -10.97 -0.23 -21.70
CA LEU A 70 -10.85 -0.83 -20.37
C LEU A 70 -10.20 -2.23 -20.45
N ARG A 71 -10.62 -3.07 -21.41
CA ARG A 71 -10.00 -4.38 -21.61
C ARG A 71 -8.52 -4.26 -21.97
N ALA A 72 -8.15 -3.28 -22.79
CA ALA A 72 -6.76 -3.02 -23.14
C ALA A 72 -5.95 -2.65 -21.88
N ASP A 73 -6.45 -1.73 -21.06
CA ASP A 73 -5.78 -1.35 -19.81
C ASP A 73 -5.65 -2.52 -18.82
N LEU A 74 -6.70 -3.33 -18.65
CA LEU A 74 -6.67 -4.49 -17.76
C LEU A 74 -5.65 -5.55 -18.17
N ARG A 75 -5.40 -5.75 -19.47
CA ARG A 75 -4.36 -6.68 -19.96
C ARG A 75 -2.94 -6.27 -19.54
N HIS A 76 -2.73 -4.98 -19.27
CA HIS A 76 -1.42 -4.45 -18.87
C HIS A 76 -1.34 -4.06 -17.40
N LEU A 77 -2.42 -4.26 -16.63
CA LEU A 77 -2.42 -4.09 -15.18
C LEU A 77 -1.44 -5.06 -14.51
N ALA A 78 -0.48 -4.51 -13.77
CA ALA A 78 0.39 -5.23 -12.85
C ALA A 78 -0.15 -5.04 -11.40
N PRO A 79 -1.02 -5.94 -10.91
CA PRO A 79 -1.73 -5.73 -9.65
C PRO A 79 -0.83 -5.90 -8.41
N ASP A 80 0.23 -6.67 -8.51
CA ASP A 80 1.32 -6.78 -7.54
C ASP A 80 2.11 -5.46 -7.41
N LEU A 81 2.43 -4.82 -8.54
CA LEU A 81 3.03 -3.49 -8.57
C LEU A 81 2.07 -2.42 -8.02
N LEU A 82 0.79 -2.49 -8.37
CA LEU A 82 -0.24 -1.61 -7.82
C LEU A 82 -0.28 -1.72 -6.29
N ARG A 83 -0.38 -2.95 -5.76
CA ARG A 83 -0.44 -3.24 -4.32
C ARG A 83 0.76 -2.67 -3.56
N TRP A 84 1.95 -2.72 -4.16
CA TRP A 84 3.17 -2.15 -3.59
C TRP A 84 3.03 -0.64 -3.36
N HIS A 85 2.54 0.09 -4.36
CA HIS A 85 2.46 1.56 -4.36
C HIS A 85 1.17 2.14 -3.75
N LEU A 86 0.23 1.31 -3.29
CA LEU A 86 -0.97 1.80 -2.64
C LEU A 86 -0.65 2.55 -1.33
N PRO A 87 -1.47 3.54 -0.94
CA PRO A 87 -1.25 4.32 0.26
C PRO A 87 -1.23 3.45 1.52
N ARG A 88 -0.23 3.66 2.37
CA ARG A 88 0.00 2.89 3.62
C ARG A 88 0.08 3.80 4.83
N ILE A 89 -0.19 3.24 6.00
CA ILE A 89 -0.16 3.93 7.29
C ILE A 89 0.86 3.29 8.25
N ALA A 90 1.54 4.13 9.01
CA ALA A 90 2.44 3.72 10.07
C ALA A 90 1.65 3.18 11.28
N PRO A 91 2.28 2.38 12.18
CA PRO A 91 3.69 1.94 12.12
C PRO A 91 3.91 0.69 11.26
N ASP A 92 2.88 -0.13 11.05
CA ASP A 92 3.05 -1.46 10.44
C ASP A 92 3.05 -1.44 8.90
N GLY A 93 2.74 -0.31 8.28
CA GLY A 93 2.72 -0.19 6.82
C GLY A 93 1.54 -0.92 6.17
N LEU A 94 0.43 -1.09 6.90
CA LEU A 94 -0.82 -1.64 6.35
C LEU A 94 -1.43 -0.68 5.34
N LEU A 95 -2.24 -1.20 4.40
CA LEU A 95 -2.97 -0.36 3.46
C LEU A 95 -3.90 0.60 4.21
N ARG A 96 -3.94 1.85 3.76
CA ARG A 96 -4.84 2.85 4.31
C ARG A 96 -6.29 2.43 4.04
N PRO A 97 -7.14 2.24 5.06
CA PRO A 97 -8.49 1.72 4.88
C PRO A 97 -9.43 2.77 4.28
N GLY A 98 -10.51 2.27 3.66
CA GLY A 98 -11.67 3.06 3.24
C GLY A 98 -11.45 4.02 2.07
N LEU A 99 -10.42 3.83 1.25
CA LEU A 99 -10.12 4.70 0.11
C LEU A 99 -10.85 4.24 -1.15
N THR A 100 -11.21 5.21 -2.01
CA THR A 100 -11.48 5.00 -3.44
C THR A 100 -10.40 5.77 -4.22
N ILE A 101 -9.62 5.07 -5.04
CA ILE A 101 -8.44 5.60 -5.72
C ILE A 101 -8.63 5.43 -7.22
N SER A 102 -8.49 6.51 -7.99
CA SER A 102 -8.58 6.46 -9.44
C SER A 102 -7.30 5.87 -10.03
N LEU A 103 -7.43 4.85 -10.89
CA LEU A 103 -6.35 4.25 -11.67
C LEU A 103 -6.32 4.79 -13.10
N ALA A 104 -7.48 4.98 -13.72
CA ALA A 104 -7.62 5.51 -15.07
C ALA A 104 -8.94 6.26 -15.19
N ARG A 105 -8.97 7.27 -16.05
CA ARG A 105 -10.17 8.03 -16.42
C ARG A 105 -10.45 7.80 -17.91
N TYR A 106 -11.72 7.59 -18.23
CA TYR A 106 -12.26 7.42 -19.57
C TYR A 106 -13.39 8.42 -19.78
N ASP A 107 -13.56 8.87 -21.01
CA ASP A 107 -14.66 9.74 -21.40
C ASP A 107 -15.78 8.88 -21.99
N ALA A 108 -16.94 8.84 -21.32
CA ALA A 108 -18.08 8.06 -21.76
C ALA A 108 -19.16 8.98 -22.35
N PRO A 109 -19.74 8.64 -23.52
CA PRO A 109 -20.83 9.42 -24.09
C PRO A 109 -22.07 9.36 -23.19
N GLY A 110 -22.64 10.51 -22.86
CA GLY A 110 -23.87 10.63 -22.05
C GLY A 110 -24.93 11.50 -22.74
N ARG A 111 -26.19 11.42 -22.27
CA ARG A 111 -27.33 12.19 -22.82
C ARG A 111 -27.14 13.71 -22.76
N ALA A 112 -26.32 14.21 -21.84
CA ALA A 112 -26.03 15.63 -21.63
C ALA A 112 -24.57 16.01 -21.98
N GLY A 113 -23.86 15.15 -22.73
CA GLY A 113 -22.43 15.29 -23.03
C GLY A 113 -21.58 14.16 -22.47
N SER A 114 -20.27 14.22 -22.72
CA SER A 114 -19.32 13.25 -22.17
C SER A 114 -19.25 13.35 -20.64
N HIS A 115 -19.25 12.22 -19.94
CA HIS A 115 -19.07 12.14 -18.49
C HIS A 115 -17.88 11.23 -18.16
N PRO A 116 -17.08 11.57 -17.13
CA PRO A 116 -15.90 10.79 -16.80
C PRO A 116 -16.28 9.49 -16.08
N VAL A 117 -15.80 8.37 -16.61
CA VAL A 117 -15.84 7.06 -15.97
C VAL A 117 -14.43 6.69 -15.51
N HIS A 118 -14.31 6.27 -14.26
CA HIS A 118 -13.04 5.95 -13.65
C HIS A 118 -12.92 4.45 -13.40
N LEU A 119 -11.80 3.85 -13.81
CA LEU A 119 -11.33 2.60 -13.20
C LEU A 119 -10.77 2.94 -11.84
N VAL A 120 -11.32 2.34 -10.79
CA VAL A 120 -10.94 2.63 -9.42
C VAL A 120 -10.56 1.36 -8.67
N VAL A 121 -9.68 1.53 -7.69
CA VAL A 121 -9.36 0.54 -6.68
C VAL A 121 -9.85 1.01 -5.32
N ARG A 122 -10.39 0.10 -4.50
CA ARG A 122 -10.95 0.41 -3.19
C ARG A 122 -10.37 -0.44 -2.08
N THR A 123 -9.95 0.21 -1.00
CA THR A 123 -9.54 -0.49 0.23
C THR A 123 -10.74 -0.64 1.16
N ALA A 124 -10.84 -1.79 1.81
CA ALA A 124 -11.89 -2.04 2.80
C ALA A 124 -11.81 -1.03 3.96
N PRO A 125 -12.93 -0.67 4.61
CA PRO A 125 -12.87 0.01 5.89
C PRO A 125 -12.16 -0.89 6.92
N ALA A 126 -11.56 -0.29 7.95
CA ALA A 126 -10.70 -1.01 8.90
C ALA A 126 -11.40 -2.23 9.56
N TRP A 127 -12.69 -2.11 9.90
CA TRP A 127 -13.47 -3.19 10.50
C TRP A 127 -13.73 -4.38 9.56
N ALA A 128 -13.61 -4.17 8.25
CA ALA A 128 -13.78 -5.20 7.22
C ALA A 128 -12.46 -5.62 6.58
N ASP A 129 -11.30 -5.18 7.10
CA ASP A 129 -10.02 -5.60 6.53
C ASP A 129 -9.80 -7.10 6.73
N ALA A 130 -9.34 -7.76 5.67
CA ALA A 130 -9.05 -9.18 5.65
C ALA A 130 -7.73 -9.44 4.93
N GLY A 131 -6.63 -8.96 5.52
CA GLY A 131 -5.30 -9.10 4.95
C GLY A 131 -5.07 -8.15 3.79
N GLN A 132 -5.53 -6.89 3.93
CA GLN A 132 -5.32 -5.85 2.92
C GLN A 132 -5.88 -6.21 1.54
N ARG A 133 -7.02 -6.92 1.49
CA ARG A 133 -7.71 -7.19 0.22
C ARG A 133 -8.31 -5.91 -0.36
N ILE A 134 -8.31 -5.83 -1.68
CA ILE A 134 -8.60 -4.61 -2.41
C ILE A 134 -9.58 -4.94 -3.54
N SER A 135 -10.57 -4.10 -3.81
CA SER A 135 -11.47 -4.33 -4.95
C SER A 135 -11.18 -3.41 -6.13
N LEU A 136 -11.31 -3.95 -7.35
CA LEU A 136 -11.18 -3.22 -8.61
C LEU A 136 -12.57 -3.08 -9.25
N THR A 137 -13.02 -1.85 -9.49
CA THR A 137 -14.36 -1.58 -10.01
C THR A 137 -14.40 -0.31 -10.85
N LEU A 138 -15.57 0.04 -11.40
CA LEU A 138 -15.80 1.29 -12.10
C LEU A 138 -16.53 2.30 -11.19
N TRP A 139 -16.28 3.57 -11.44
CA TRP A 139 -17.00 4.69 -10.83
C TRP A 139 -17.39 5.68 -11.94
N ASP A 140 -18.68 5.94 -12.12
CA ASP A 140 -19.22 6.77 -13.21
C ASP A 140 -19.89 8.06 -12.71
N GLY A 141 -19.69 8.41 -11.44
CA GLY A 141 -20.34 9.57 -10.81
C GLY A 141 -21.79 9.35 -10.43
N SER A 142 -22.44 8.29 -10.90
CA SER A 142 -23.80 7.96 -10.53
C SER A 142 -23.83 7.23 -9.18
N HIS A 143 -24.56 7.76 -8.21
CA HIS A 143 -24.85 7.06 -6.94
C HIS A 143 -25.79 5.84 -7.12
N THR A 144 -25.95 5.38 -8.36
CA THR A 144 -26.83 4.27 -8.73
C THR A 144 -26.14 2.92 -8.61
N ASP A 145 -24.80 2.90 -8.63
CA ASP A 145 -24.07 1.69 -8.33
C ASP A 145 -24.23 1.34 -6.85
N THR A 146 -24.81 0.17 -6.61
CA THR A 146 -24.85 -0.49 -5.31
C THR A 146 -23.49 -0.47 -4.61
N GLY A 147 -22.38 -0.58 -5.36
CA GLY A 147 -21.01 -0.40 -4.89
C GLY A 147 -20.71 0.99 -4.30
N ALA A 148 -21.19 2.06 -4.94
CA ALA A 148 -20.93 3.44 -4.52
C ALA A 148 -21.62 3.81 -3.19
N ARG A 149 -22.75 3.19 -2.86
CA ARG A 149 -23.42 3.35 -1.54
C ARG A 149 -22.68 2.61 -0.39
N ARG A 150 -21.73 1.73 -0.72
CA ARG A 150 -21.04 0.80 0.21
C ARG A 150 -19.65 1.27 0.66
N ALA A 151 -19.06 2.27 -0.01
CA ALA A 151 -17.71 2.74 0.31
C ALA A 151 -17.75 3.83 1.40
N ALA A 152 -16.87 3.73 2.40
CA ALA A 152 -16.67 4.80 3.40
C ALA A 152 -16.30 6.15 2.76
N HIS A 153 -15.72 6.11 1.55
CA HIS A 153 -15.52 7.26 0.67
C HIS A 153 -16.08 6.96 -0.73
N PRO A 154 -17.28 7.46 -1.07
CA PRO A 154 -17.99 7.11 -2.30
C PRO A 154 -17.38 7.74 -3.56
N HIS A 155 -16.40 8.63 -3.42
CA HIS A 155 -15.79 9.37 -4.52
C HIS A 155 -14.27 9.13 -4.57
N PRO A 156 -13.66 9.15 -5.77
CA PRO A 156 -12.22 9.13 -5.93
C PRO A 156 -11.54 10.21 -5.09
N ASN A 157 -10.54 9.81 -4.30
CA ASN A 157 -9.84 10.72 -3.41
C ASN A 157 -8.94 11.68 -4.21
N ARG A 158 -9.10 12.99 -3.99
CA ARG A 158 -8.32 14.03 -4.69
C ARG A 158 -6.80 13.95 -4.46
N ARG A 159 -6.36 13.38 -3.32
CA ARG A 159 -4.94 13.21 -2.99
C ARG A 159 -4.34 11.93 -3.61
N PHE A 160 -5.14 10.88 -3.81
CA PHE A 160 -4.64 9.58 -4.29
C PHE A 160 -5.08 9.39 -5.75
N ARG A 161 -4.29 9.95 -6.66
CA ARG A 161 -4.55 10.02 -8.12
C ARG A 161 -3.55 9.15 -8.90
N LEU A 162 -3.80 7.83 -8.94
CA LEU A 162 -2.98 6.89 -9.72
C LEU A 162 -3.31 6.92 -11.22
N ASP A 163 -4.37 7.63 -11.62
CA ASP A 163 -4.67 8.04 -13.00
C ASP A 163 -3.59 8.94 -13.60
N LEU A 164 -2.95 9.76 -12.77
CA LEU A 164 -1.81 10.59 -13.16
C LEU A 164 -0.46 9.85 -13.06
N HIS A 165 -0.43 8.68 -12.41
CA HIS A 165 0.78 7.92 -12.09
C HIS A 165 0.67 6.47 -12.60
N ARG A 166 0.30 6.31 -13.88
CA ARG A 166 0.12 4.98 -14.48
C ARG A 166 1.37 4.11 -14.41
N HIS A 167 2.57 4.70 -14.40
CA HIS A 167 3.85 3.99 -14.21
C HIS A 167 3.96 3.18 -12.91
N LEU A 168 3.07 3.39 -11.94
CA LEU A 168 3.01 2.63 -10.69
C LEU A 168 2.14 1.36 -10.76
N TRP A 169 1.49 1.07 -11.90
CA TRP A 169 0.61 -0.10 -12.05
C TRP A 169 0.42 -0.60 -13.49
N ASP A 170 0.59 0.23 -14.53
CA ASP A 170 0.48 -0.13 -15.94
C ASP A 170 1.85 -0.53 -16.48
N ALA A 171 2.02 -1.81 -16.82
CA ALA A 171 3.28 -2.37 -17.27
C ALA A 171 3.84 -1.71 -18.55
N ARG A 172 3.00 -1.02 -19.35
CA ARG A 172 3.45 -0.29 -20.55
C ARG A 172 4.08 1.07 -20.25
N ARG A 173 3.91 1.57 -19.02
CA ARG A 173 4.29 2.93 -18.61
C ARG A 173 5.35 2.92 -17.53
N THR A 174 5.85 1.76 -17.13
CA THR A 174 6.81 1.64 -16.02
C THR A 174 8.15 2.30 -16.33
N ASP A 175 8.49 2.46 -17.61
CA ASP A 175 9.65 3.22 -18.07
C ASP A 175 9.63 4.69 -17.60
N GLU A 176 8.45 5.31 -17.48
CA GLU A 176 8.34 6.67 -16.94
C GLU A 176 8.78 6.77 -15.48
N LEU A 177 8.81 5.66 -14.74
CA LEU A 177 9.16 5.65 -13.31
C LEU A 177 10.50 6.33 -13.08
N ARG A 178 11.50 6.12 -13.95
CA ARG A 178 12.83 6.69 -13.82
C ARG A 178 12.79 8.22 -13.75
N THR A 179 12.17 8.85 -14.74
CA THR A 179 12.05 10.31 -14.84
C THR A 179 11.05 10.87 -13.84
N ARG A 180 9.89 10.21 -13.66
CA ARG A 180 8.82 10.66 -12.74
C ARG A 180 9.23 10.58 -11.27
N SER A 181 10.20 9.73 -10.92
CA SER A 181 10.74 9.60 -9.55
C SER A 181 12.03 10.39 -9.31
N GLY A 182 12.59 11.04 -10.34
CA GLY A 182 13.86 11.77 -10.27
C GLY A 182 15.08 10.85 -10.15
N ALA A 183 14.98 9.60 -10.60
CA ALA A 183 16.08 8.64 -10.56
C ALA A 183 17.14 8.88 -11.66
N ASP A 184 16.79 9.62 -12.71
CA ASP A 184 17.67 10.08 -13.77
C ASP A 184 18.51 11.30 -13.39
N ARG A 185 18.24 11.93 -12.24
CA ARG A 185 18.97 13.10 -11.77
C ARG A 185 20.21 12.69 -10.96
N PRO A 186 21.35 13.35 -11.16
CA PRO A 186 22.55 13.08 -10.38
C PRO A 186 22.26 13.34 -8.88
N PRO A 187 22.74 12.47 -7.97
CA PRO A 187 22.63 12.71 -6.54
C PRO A 187 23.42 13.97 -6.18
N GLY A 188 22.73 15.11 -6.06
CA GLY A 188 23.33 16.42 -5.80
C GLY A 188 23.15 17.48 -6.88
N GLY A 189 22.39 17.22 -7.95
CA GLY A 189 21.98 18.24 -8.93
C GLY A 189 20.99 19.22 -8.31
N ASP A 190 21.44 20.46 -8.13
CA ASP A 190 20.80 21.61 -7.48
C ASP A 190 20.38 21.38 -6.02
N ARG A 191 21.22 21.93 -5.12
CA ARG A 191 20.83 22.17 -3.73
C ARG A 191 19.51 22.95 -3.78
N PRO A 192 18.44 22.49 -3.12
CA PRO A 192 17.18 23.21 -3.16
C PRO A 192 17.42 24.66 -2.72
N GLU A 193 16.97 25.62 -3.52
CA GLU A 193 16.95 27.04 -3.14
C GLU A 193 16.39 27.17 -1.70
N PRO A 194 16.87 28.14 -0.89
CA PRO A 194 16.71 28.18 0.56
C PRO A 194 15.33 27.84 1.15
N PRO A 195 14.16 28.18 0.55
CA PRO A 195 12.88 27.79 1.13
C PRO A 195 12.61 26.28 1.17
N ALA A 196 13.31 25.45 0.39
CA ALA A 196 13.11 24.01 0.37
C ALA A 196 13.96 23.26 1.44
N ALA A 197 15.11 23.80 1.85
CA ALA A 197 15.95 23.21 2.89
C ALA A 197 15.28 23.27 4.28
N ASP A 198 14.63 24.38 4.63
CA ASP A 198 13.90 24.55 5.89
C ASP A 198 12.62 23.70 5.98
N LEU A 199 12.03 23.35 4.84
CA LEU A 199 10.86 22.46 4.75
C LEU A 199 11.24 20.98 4.85
N LEU A 200 12.38 20.59 4.29
CA LEU A 200 12.93 19.23 4.37
C LEU A 200 13.32 18.85 5.81
N ALA A 201 13.80 19.82 6.61
CA ALA A 201 14.15 19.63 8.01
C ALA A 201 12.95 19.38 8.95
N ARG A 202 11.71 19.61 8.48
CA ARG A 202 10.49 19.58 9.31
C ARG A 202 9.52 18.44 8.97
N SER A 203 9.92 17.46 8.15
CA SER A 203 9.06 16.33 7.74
C SER A 203 8.80 15.37 8.91
N PRO A 204 7.56 15.23 9.43
CA PRO A 204 7.29 14.53 10.69
C PRO A 204 7.37 12.99 10.65
N GLN A 205 7.66 12.36 9.50
CA GLN A 205 7.39 10.92 9.28
C GLN A 205 8.60 10.11 8.78
N GLY A 206 9.83 10.64 8.82
CA GLY A 206 11.01 9.95 8.28
C GLY A 206 11.05 9.82 6.75
N ARG A 207 9.94 10.14 6.06
CA ARG A 207 9.84 10.19 4.60
C ARG A 207 10.40 11.50 4.06
N ARG A 208 11.23 11.38 3.03
CA ARG A 208 11.78 12.51 2.29
C ARG A 208 10.76 13.02 1.27
N CYS A 209 10.64 14.35 1.17
CA CYS A 209 9.81 14.98 0.14
C CYS A 209 10.56 14.99 -1.20
N ALA A 210 9.84 14.78 -2.29
CA ALA A 210 10.38 14.84 -3.66
C ALA A 210 10.15 16.24 -4.26
N VAL A 211 10.70 17.26 -3.60
CA VAL A 211 10.44 18.68 -3.89
C VAL A 211 10.82 19.05 -5.32
N ASP A 212 11.90 18.44 -5.82
CA ASP A 212 12.49 18.66 -7.13
C ASP A 212 11.56 18.32 -8.30
N ARG A 213 10.53 17.49 -8.08
CA ARG A 213 9.54 17.14 -9.13
C ARG A 213 8.17 17.79 -8.94
N TRP A 214 7.94 18.50 -7.84
CA TRP A 214 6.62 19.06 -7.55
C TRP A 214 6.12 19.99 -8.65
N ALA A 215 6.99 20.79 -9.29
CA ALA A 215 6.59 21.70 -10.36
C ALA A 215 6.06 20.96 -11.60
N ALA A 216 6.76 19.90 -12.03
CA ALA A 216 6.34 19.09 -13.16
C ALA A 216 5.03 18.34 -12.87
N GLU A 217 4.89 17.77 -11.67
CA GLU A 217 3.68 17.05 -11.24
C GLU A 217 2.49 17.99 -11.01
N ALA A 218 2.72 19.22 -10.54
CA ALA A 218 1.68 20.24 -10.40
C ALA A 218 1.10 20.62 -11.77
N ARG A 219 1.94 20.78 -12.79
CA ARG A 219 1.47 21.05 -14.16
C ARG A 219 0.60 19.91 -14.69
N LEU A 220 1.03 18.66 -14.56
CA LEU A 220 0.23 17.49 -14.95
C LEU A 220 -1.13 17.44 -14.25
N LEU A 221 -1.18 17.79 -12.95
CA LEU A 221 -2.42 17.87 -12.19
C LEU A 221 -3.35 18.96 -12.72
N LEU A 222 -2.82 20.18 -12.94
CA LEU A 222 -3.60 21.32 -13.41
C LEU A 222 -4.15 21.08 -14.82
N ASP A 223 -3.32 20.55 -15.73
CA ASP A 223 -3.72 20.17 -17.08
C ASP A 223 -4.86 19.14 -17.05
N ALA A 224 -4.73 18.09 -16.21
CA ALA A 224 -5.70 17.01 -16.13
C ALA A 224 -7.05 17.42 -15.49
N ASP A 225 -7.04 18.39 -14.58
CA ASP A 225 -8.25 18.92 -13.95
C ASP A 225 -8.86 20.08 -14.78
N GLY A 226 -8.20 20.52 -15.86
CA GLY A 226 -8.67 21.60 -16.75
C GLY A 226 -8.46 23.00 -16.17
N TRP A 227 -7.49 23.16 -15.26
CA TRP A 227 -7.16 24.43 -14.59
C TRP A 227 -6.06 25.22 -15.32
N SER A 228 -5.41 24.62 -16.30
CA SER A 228 -4.36 25.26 -17.10
C SER A 228 -4.90 26.42 -17.92
N THR A 229 -4.33 27.62 -17.73
CA THR A 229 -4.61 28.80 -18.55
C THR A 229 -4.17 28.53 -19.99
N GLY A 230 -5.12 28.39 -20.92
CA GLY A 230 -4.83 28.21 -22.34
C GLY A 230 -4.10 29.41 -22.92
N ALA A 231 -2.81 29.25 -23.22
CA ALA A 231 -2.15 30.05 -24.24
C ALA A 231 -2.58 29.55 -25.62
N GLY A 232 -3.72 30.07 -26.10
CA GLY A 232 -4.05 30.28 -27.53
C GLY A 232 -4.69 29.13 -28.33
N ALA A 233 -5.97 29.29 -28.71
CA ALA A 233 -6.49 29.09 -30.08
C ALA A 233 -8.00 29.36 -30.13
N GLY A 234 -8.38 30.58 -30.52
CA GLY A 234 -9.74 30.97 -30.85
C GLY A 234 -9.69 32.20 -31.76
N THR A 235 -9.46 31.97 -33.05
CA THR A 235 -9.53 33.01 -34.08
C THR A 235 -10.96 33.54 -34.19
N GLY A 236 -11.17 34.74 -33.67
CA GLY A 236 -12.36 35.57 -33.88
C GLY A 236 -11.93 37.02 -33.75
N ALA A 237 -11.63 37.65 -34.88
CA ALA A 237 -11.26 39.05 -34.94
C ALA A 237 -12.46 39.93 -34.59
N THR A 238 -12.34 40.74 -33.54
CA THR A 238 -13.04 42.03 -33.43
C THR A 238 -12.11 43.04 -32.78
N SER A 239 -11.75 44.04 -33.57
CA SER A 239 -10.97 45.22 -33.23
C SER A 239 -11.63 46.02 -32.09
N GLY A 240 -10.83 46.40 -31.10
CA GLY A 240 -11.26 47.31 -30.03
C GLY A 240 -10.08 47.64 -29.13
N SER A 241 -9.46 48.78 -29.37
CA SER A 241 -8.39 49.39 -28.59
C SER A 241 -8.87 49.73 -27.18
N ASP A 242 -8.15 49.26 -26.15
CA ASP A 242 -7.98 50.04 -24.93
C ASP A 242 -6.68 49.66 -24.21
N VAL A 243 -5.90 50.67 -23.86
CA VAL A 243 -4.65 50.57 -23.11
C VAL A 243 -4.99 50.75 -21.64
N GLY A 244 -4.78 49.71 -20.82
CA GLY A 244 -4.97 49.77 -19.38
C GLY A 244 -4.13 48.74 -18.65
N SER A 245 -2.95 49.16 -18.20
CA SER A 245 -2.13 48.44 -17.22
C SER A 245 -2.93 48.16 -15.95
N GLY A 246 -2.98 46.89 -15.57
CA GLY A 246 -3.54 46.44 -14.31
C GLY A 246 -3.35 44.94 -14.17
N SER A 247 -2.17 44.52 -13.68
CA SER A 247 -1.98 43.16 -13.16
C SER A 247 -2.99 42.93 -12.03
N GLY A 248 -4.11 42.27 -12.37
CA GLY A 248 -5.07 41.79 -11.39
C GLY A 248 -4.45 40.70 -10.50
N PRO A 249 -5.02 40.44 -9.32
CA PRO A 249 -4.51 39.42 -8.40
C PRO A 249 -4.48 38.07 -9.11
N GLY A 250 -3.31 37.41 -9.08
CA GLY A 250 -3.06 36.14 -9.76
C GLY A 250 -4.22 35.17 -9.60
N THR A 251 -4.81 34.77 -10.71
CA THR A 251 -5.95 33.87 -10.75
C THR A 251 -5.57 32.57 -10.04
N ASN A 252 -6.42 32.06 -9.15
CA ASN A 252 -6.24 30.77 -8.43
C ASN A 252 -6.03 29.54 -9.34
N ALA A 253 -5.99 29.72 -10.66
CA ALA A 253 -5.84 28.71 -11.70
C ALA A 253 -4.51 27.93 -11.58
N ASP A 254 -3.44 28.58 -11.12
CA ASP A 254 -2.09 27.99 -11.11
C ASP A 254 -1.61 27.56 -9.71
N THR A 255 -2.52 27.48 -8.73
CA THR A 255 -2.18 27.17 -7.33
C THR A 255 -2.54 25.73 -6.95
N VAL A 256 -1.56 25.01 -6.40
CA VAL A 256 -1.73 23.65 -5.89
C VAL A 256 -1.47 23.55 -4.38
N THR A 257 -2.17 22.63 -3.71
CA THR A 257 -1.94 22.32 -2.29
C THR A 257 -1.08 21.08 -2.12
N VAL A 258 0.06 21.19 -1.41
CA VAL A 258 0.88 20.04 -1.00
C VAL A 258 0.59 19.69 0.46
N ARG A 259 0.40 18.40 0.77
CA ARG A 259 0.04 17.96 2.13
C ARG A 259 1.14 17.06 2.72
N LEU A 260 1.83 17.53 3.75
CA LEU A 260 3.01 16.88 4.35
C LEU A 260 2.70 15.96 5.55
N GLY A 261 1.42 15.72 5.85
CA GLY A 261 0.99 14.97 7.03
C GLY A 261 0.97 15.85 8.30
N GLY A 262 0.58 15.30 9.45
CA GLY A 262 0.51 16.09 10.71
C GLY A 262 -0.38 17.36 10.64
N ARG A 263 -1.38 17.38 9.75
CA ARG A 263 -2.21 18.56 9.39
C ARG A 263 -1.46 19.72 8.71
N GLN A 264 -0.18 19.55 8.36
CA GLN A 264 0.61 20.53 7.63
C GLN A 264 0.27 20.55 6.14
N ARG A 265 0.14 21.76 5.59
CA ARG A 265 -0.18 22.01 4.17
C ARG A 265 0.63 23.20 3.66
N LEU A 266 1.06 23.12 2.41
CA LEU A 266 1.69 24.21 1.67
C LEU A 266 0.82 24.58 0.47
N LEU A 267 0.78 25.86 0.14
CA LEU A 267 0.15 26.37 -1.07
C LEU A 267 1.24 26.89 -1.98
N LEU A 268 1.28 26.37 -3.20
CA LEU A 268 2.33 26.64 -4.15
C LEU A 268 1.71 27.12 -5.47
N GLY A 269 2.10 28.30 -5.91
CA GLY A 269 1.77 28.84 -7.22
C GLY A 269 2.81 28.41 -8.24
N LEU A 270 2.35 27.89 -9.37
CA LEU A 270 3.19 27.56 -10.52
C LEU A 270 3.47 28.84 -11.30
N VAL A 271 4.74 29.23 -11.39
CA VAL A 271 5.15 30.42 -12.15
C VAL A 271 5.90 29.95 -13.39
N GLY A 272 5.39 30.32 -14.57
CA GLY A 272 6.07 30.12 -15.85
C GLY A 272 7.34 30.96 -15.95
N ALA A 273 8.33 30.49 -16.71
CA ALA A 273 9.50 31.31 -17.02
C ALA A 273 9.07 32.55 -17.85
N PRO A 274 9.62 33.74 -17.58
CA PRO A 274 9.18 35.00 -18.20
C PRO A 274 9.34 35.06 -19.72
N ASP A 275 10.10 34.14 -20.31
CA ASP A 275 10.40 34.04 -21.74
C ASP A 275 9.82 32.79 -22.42
N GLY A 276 9.04 31.97 -21.69
CA GLY A 276 8.44 30.73 -22.21
C GLY A 276 9.43 29.60 -22.52
N SER A 277 10.73 29.79 -22.27
CA SER A 277 11.79 28.82 -22.59
C SER A 277 12.36 28.09 -21.35
N GLY A 278 12.02 28.54 -20.14
CA GLY A 278 12.53 27.98 -18.89
C GLY A 278 11.60 26.98 -18.18
N SER A 279 12.18 26.16 -17.29
CA SER A 279 11.43 25.26 -16.40
C SER A 279 10.56 26.05 -15.43
N SER A 280 9.29 25.67 -15.29
CA SER A 280 8.39 26.27 -14.30
C SER A 280 8.92 26.04 -12.89
N VAL A 281 8.72 27.04 -12.02
CA VAL A 281 9.15 26.99 -10.62
C VAL A 281 7.91 27.15 -9.72
N LEU A 282 7.90 26.42 -8.61
CA LEU A 282 6.88 26.59 -7.57
C LEU A 282 7.33 27.63 -6.55
N ARG A 283 6.46 28.58 -6.23
CA ARG A 283 6.67 29.56 -5.16
C ARG A 283 5.60 29.40 -4.10
N ILE A 284 5.99 29.54 -2.83
CA ILE A 284 5.04 29.57 -1.71
C ILE A 284 4.15 30.79 -1.88
N THR A 285 2.85 30.58 -1.84
CA THR A 285 1.84 31.65 -1.93
C THR A 285 1.15 31.83 -0.59
N GLU A 286 0.64 33.03 -0.33
CA GLU A 286 -0.22 33.27 0.83
C GLU A 286 -1.49 32.42 0.75
N ALA A 287 -2.03 32.05 1.90
CA ALA A 287 -3.30 31.36 1.96
C ALA A 287 -4.42 32.29 1.48
N PRO A 288 -5.30 31.83 0.57
CA PRO A 288 -6.43 32.64 0.13
C PRO A 288 -7.29 33.00 1.35
N ALA A 289 -7.76 34.25 1.39
CA ALA A 289 -8.69 34.69 2.43
C ALA A 289 -10.01 33.90 2.30
N GLY A 290 -10.43 33.25 3.39
CA GLY A 290 -11.64 32.40 3.44
C GLY A 290 -11.41 30.93 3.06
N GLY A 291 -12.46 30.09 3.18
CA GLY A 291 -12.40 28.63 3.04
C GLY A 291 -12.01 28.06 1.66
N GLY A 292 -11.50 28.89 0.74
CA GLY A 292 -11.15 28.54 -0.64
C GLY A 292 -10.00 27.53 -0.77
N ALA A 293 -9.17 27.36 0.26
CA ALA A 293 -8.07 26.38 0.25
C ALA A 293 -8.54 24.92 0.11
N SER A 294 -9.82 24.61 0.37
CA SER A 294 -10.37 23.25 0.14
C SER A 294 -10.79 23.00 -1.31
N ALA A 295 -10.92 24.05 -2.12
CA ALA A 295 -11.31 23.95 -3.53
C ALA A 295 -10.11 23.75 -4.46
N LEU A 296 -8.90 24.09 -4.00
CA LEU A 296 -7.68 23.98 -4.78
C LEU A 296 -7.32 22.52 -5.10
N PRO A 297 -6.72 22.25 -6.27
CA PRO A 297 -6.12 20.96 -6.59
C PRO A 297 -5.08 20.56 -5.54
N VAL A 298 -5.06 19.26 -5.20
CA VAL A 298 -4.12 18.72 -4.20
C VAL A 298 -3.07 17.90 -4.93
N LEU A 299 -1.80 18.23 -4.73
CA LEU A 299 -0.68 17.48 -5.30
C LEU A 299 -0.81 15.99 -4.88
N PRO A 300 -0.77 15.05 -5.84
CA PRO A 300 -0.94 13.64 -5.51
C PRO A 300 0.10 13.14 -4.51
N ASP A 301 -0.30 12.19 -3.66
CA ASP A 301 0.59 11.59 -2.65
C ASP A 301 1.83 10.96 -3.29
N ALA A 302 1.62 10.27 -4.42
CA ALA A 302 2.65 9.62 -5.22
C ALA A 302 3.66 10.59 -5.84
N ALA A 303 3.35 11.90 -5.91
CA ALA A 303 4.24 12.99 -6.33
C ALA A 303 4.90 13.71 -5.14
N THR A 304 4.26 13.69 -3.97
CA THR A 304 4.68 14.43 -2.78
C THR A 304 5.96 13.85 -2.16
N TRP A 305 6.03 12.52 -2.05
CA TRP A 305 7.08 11.80 -1.31
C TRP A 305 8.09 11.14 -2.25
N VAL A 306 9.32 10.90 -1.81
CA VAL A 306 10.26 10.05 -2.55
C VAL A 306 9.65 8.65 -2.73
N LEU A 307 9.86 8.04 -3.90
CA LEU A 307 9.39 6.70 -4.21
C LEU A 307 9.97 5.68 -3.20
N PRO A 308 9.16 4.75 -2.65
CA PRO A 308 9.64 3.80 -1.64
C PRO A 308 10.83 2.97 -2.11
N ASP A 309 10.86 2.57 -3.39
CA ASP A 309 11.95 1.80 -3.97
C ASP A 309 13.28 2.58 -3.93
N LEU A 310 13.24 3.89 -4.23
CA LEU A 310 14.42 4.76 -4.14
C LEU A 310 14.84 5.02 -2.70
N GLU A 311 13.88 5.14 -1.78
CA GLU A 311 14.17 5.28 -0.35
C GLU A 311 14.92 4.03 0.18
N LEU A 312 14.43 2.84 -0.17
CA LEU A 312 15.03 1.57 0.25
C LEU A 312 16.42 1.34 -0.36
N ILE A 313 16.63 1.66 -1.64
CA ILE A 313 17.97 1.57 -2.26
C ILE A 313 18.93 2.58 -1.63
N ARG A 314 18.52 3.85 -1.50
CA ARG A 314 19.41 4.92 -1.00
C ARG A 314 19.82 4.71 0.45
N THR A 315 19.01 3.99 1.23
CA THR A 315 19.31 3.64 2.62
C THR A 315 20.08 2.31 2.75
N GLY A 316 20.31 1.60 1.65
CA GLY A 316 20.94 0.27 1.65
C GLY A 316 20.07 -0.81 2.30
N ALA A 317 18.77 -0.56 2.48
CA ALA A 317 17.86 -1.52 3.10
C ALA A 317 17.57 -2.71 2.19
N ILE A 318 17.63 -2.51 0.87
CA ILE A 318 17.56 -3.58 -0.13
C ILE A 318 18.48 -3.26 -1.32
N GLU A 319 18.91 -4.31 -2.00
CA GLU A 319 19.58 -4.24 -3.29
C GLU A 319 18.59 -4.23 -4.45
N LEU A 320 19.05 -3.84 -5.65
CA LEU A 320 18.24 -3.75 -6.87
C LEU A 320 17.55 -5.07 -7.27
N ASP A 321 18.16 -6.21 -6.98
CA ASP A 321 17.63 -7.55 -7.29
C ASP A 321 16.42 -7.93 -6.41
N ARG A 322 16.26 -7.24 -5.27
CA ARG A 322 15.13 -7.40 -4.36
C ARG A 322 13.96 -6.49 -4.71
N LEU A 323 14.09 -5.61 -5.70
CA LEU A 323 12.99 -4.76 -6.22
C LEU A 323 11.98 -5.54 -7.05
N HIS A 324 10.84 -4.90 -7.32
CA HIS A 324 9.88 -5.44 -8.28
C HIS A 324 10.53 -5.44 -9.68
N PRO A 325 10.44 -6.53 -10.48
CA PRO A 325 11.16 -6.63 -11.76
C PRO A 325 10.89 -5.46 -12.72
N LEU A 326 9.64 -4.98 -12.81
CA LEU A 326 9.30 -3.80 -13.62
C LEU A 326 9.95 -2.51 -13.11
N VAL A 327 10.12 -2.35 -11.79
CA VAL A 327 10.79 -1.18 -11.20
C VAL A 327 12.29 -1.27 -11.42
N ALA A 328 12.88 -2.44 -11.16
CA ALA A 328 14.30 -2.70 -11.40
C ALA A 328 14.68 -2.39 -12.86
N SER A 329 13.87 -2.89 -13.81
CA SER A 329 14.09 -2.66 -15.25
C SER A 329 13.93 -1.19 -15.65
N ALA A 330 13.05 -0.43 -14.98
CA ALA A 330 12.89 1.00 -15.23
C ALA A 330 14.07 1.82 -14.66
N LEU A 331 14.60 1.43 -13.51
CA LEU A 331 15.70 2.14 -12.86
C LEU A 331 17.06 1.82 -13.51
N GLU A 332 17.30 0.58 -13.93
CA GLU A 332 18.52 0.14 -14.64
C GLU A 332 18.16 -0.66 -15.92
N PRO A 333 17.85 0.03 -17.04
CA PRO A 333 17.44 -0.62 -18.30
C PRO A 333 18.51 -1.52 -18.92
N ASP A 334 19.80 -1.19 -18.72
CA ASP A 334 20.93 -1.88 -19.32
C ASP A 334 21.36 -3.15 -18.55
N ARG A 335 20.72 -3.41 -17.40
CA ARG A 335 21.02 -4.60 -16.60
C ARG A 335 20.21 -5.78 -17.12
N PRO A 336 20.83 -6.93 -17.44
CA PRO A 336 20.07 -8.13 -17.79
C PRO A 336 19.14 -8.49 -16.64
N SER A 337 17.87 -8.71 -16.96
CA SER A 337 16.83 -9.03 -15.98
C SER A 337 17.26 -10.24 -15.15
N ALA A 338 17.50 -10.02 -13.85
CA ALA A 338 17.69 -11.11 -12.92
C ALA A 338 16.36 -11.87 -12.82
N GLY A 339 16.42 -13.19 -13.03
CA GLY A 339 15.25 -14.06 -12.88
C GLY A 339 14.58 -13.92 -11.51
N PRO A 340 13.35 -14.43 -11.35
CA PRO A 340 12.57 -14.25 -10.12
C PRO A 340 13.38 -14.62 -8.87
N PRO A 341 13.27 -13.84 -7.77
CA PRO A 341 14.02 -14.10 -6.55
C PRO A 341 13.73 -15.52 -6.07
N ARG A 342 14.79 -16.29 -5.78
CA ARG A 342 14.66 -17.62 -5.20
C ARG A 342 14.20 -17.49 -3.75
N ASN A 343 13.14 -18.21 -3.41
CA ASN A 343 12.64 -18.29 -2.05
C ASN A 343 13.65 -19.06 -1.18
N PRO A 344 14.10 -18.54 -0.03
CA PRO A 344 14.82 -19.37 0.94
C PRO A 344 13.80 -20.25 1.66
N ALA A 345 13.68 -21.51 1.23
CA ALA A 345 13.03 -22.53 2.01
C ALA A 345 14.00 -23.71 2.15
N ARG A 346 14.66 -23.77 3.30
CA ARG A 346 15.05 -25.04 3.91
C ARG A 346 14.55 -25.02 5.35
N ALA A 347 13.39 -25.62 5.56
CA ALA A 347 13.03 -26.23 6.83
C ALA A 347 13.10 -27.74 6.59
N GLY A 348 13.85 -28.45 7.42
CA GLY A 348 14.17 -29.86 7.22
C GLY A 348 15.27 -30.38 8.16
N GLU A 349 15.97 -29.49 8.87
CA GLU A 349 16.84 -29.91 9.96
C GLU A 349 15.98 -30.28 11.19
N PRO A 350 16.16 -31.49 11.73
CA PRO A 350 15.42 -31.91 12.91
C PRO A 350 15.77 -31.04 14.12
N ARG A 351 14.75 -30.65 14.88
CA ARG A 351 14.90 -29.89 16.12
C ARG A 351 15.51 -30.79 17.20
N LEU A 352 16.44 -30.26 17.97
CA LEU A 352 17.11 -30.99 19.05
C LEU A 352 16.53 -30.59 20.40
N VAL A 353 16.21 -31.59 21.23
CA VAL A 353 15.63 -31.42 22.57
C VAL A 353 16.37 -32.32 23.56
N GLU A 354 16.66 -31.81 24.75
CA GLU A 354 17.18 -32.62 25.85
C GLU A 354 16.02 -33.40 26.50
N CYS A 355 16.03 -34.72 26.36
CA CYS A 355 15.03 -35.63 26.90
C CYS A 355 15.71 -36.67 27.78
N ARG A 356 15.35 -36.72 29.07
CA ARG A 356 15.90 -37.68 30.05
C ARG A 356 17.44 -37.75 30.08
N GLY A 357 18.12 -36.62 29.85
CA GLY A 357 19.59 -36.51 29.86
C GLY A 357 20.29 -36.87 28.55
N ALA A 358 19.55 -37.06 27.46
CA ALA A 358 20.08 -37.29 26.12
C ALA A 358 19.48 -36.31 25.10
N ARG A 359 20.24 -36.01 24.03
CA ARG A 359 19.78 -35.18 22.92
C ARG A 359 18.94 -35.99 21.94
N HIS A 360 17.66 -35.68 21.86
CA HIS A 360 16.70 -36.29 20.95
C HIS A 360 16.36 -35.35 19.79
N ARG A 361 15.98 -35.92 18.66
CA ARG A 361 15.61 -35.27 17.41
C ARG A 361 14.09 -35.31 17.23
N ILE A 362 13.54 -34.20 16.78
CA ILE A 362 12.15 -34.05 16.38
C ILE A 362 12.12 -33.63 14.91
N GLY A 363 11.38 -34.36 14.09
CA GLY A 363 11.30 -34.11 12.65
C GLY A 363 9.97 -34.56 12.07
N LEU A 364 9.76 -34.31 10.80
CA LEU A 364 8.54 -34.73 10.11
C LEU A 364 8.63 -36.21 9.73
N VAL A 365 7.61 -36.97 10.11
CA VAL A 365 7.38 -38.36 9.67
C VAL A 365 5.95 -38.40 9.15
N ASP A 366 5.78 -38.86 7.90
CA ASP A 366 4.47 -38.93 7.23
C ASP A 366 3.67 -37.61 7.33
N GLY A 367 4.35 -36.48 7.13
CA GLY A 367 3.72 -35.17 7.12
C GLY A 367 3.33 -34.60 8.49
N VAL A 368 3.76 -35.23 9.59
CA VAL A 368 3.47 -34.79 10.97
C VAL A 368 4.75 -34.72 11.81
N LEU A 369 4.86 -33.71 12.68
CA LEU A 369 5.96 -33.56 13.61
C LEU A 369 5.99 -34.69 14.65
N ALA A 370 7.08 -35.47 14.66
CA ALA A 370 7.25 -36.65 15.49
C ALA A 370 8.65 -36.70 16.16
N PRO A 371 8.76 -37.29 17.36
CA PRO A 371 10.04 -37.55 17.99
C PRO A 371 10.70 -38.77 17.33
N LEU A 372 11.87 -38.57 16.72
CA LEU A 372 12.55 -39.59 15.89
C LEU A 372 13.31 -40.64 16.70
N ASP A 373 13.66 -40.31 17.95
CA ASP A 373 14.50 -41.15 18.82
C ASP A 373 13.68 -41.93 19.87
N HIS A 374 12.37 -42.07 19.65
CA HIS A 374 11.46 -42.85 20.50
C HIS A 374 10.70 -43.90 19.69
N ASP A 375 10.46 -45.06 20.30
CA ASP A 375 9.57 -46.07 19.71
C ASP A 375 8.10 -45.63 19.78
N PRO A 376 7.25 -45.88 18.76
CA PRO A 376 5.85 -45.48 18.80
C PRO A 376 5.05 -46.03 19.99
N ALA A 377 5.39 -47.22 20.51
CA ALA A 377 4.75 -47.77 21.71
C ALA A 377 5.21 -47.07 22.99
N GLU A 378 6.44 -46.54 23.00
CA GLU A 378 6.91 -45.66 24.06
C GLU A 378 6.12 -44.35 24.06
N ILE A 379 6.00 -43.70 22.91
CA ILE A 379 5.25 -42.44 22.78
C ILE A 379 3.79 -42.60 23.25
N ARG A 380 3.08 -43.62 22.78
CA ARG A 380 1.69 -43.87 23.21
C ARG A 380 1.54 -44.02 24.73
N ARG A 381 2.49 -44.70 25.38
CA ARG A 381 2.47 -44.87 26.85
C ARG A 381 2.68 -43.54 27.56
N GLU A 382 3.62 -42.74 27.09
CA GLU A 382 3.97 -41.46 27.68
C GLU A 382 2.87 -40.42 27.49
N GLU A 383 2.15 -40.46 26.36
CA GLU A 383 0.93 -39.67 26.14
C GLU A 383 -0.16 -40.02 27.16
N LEU A 384 -0.43 -41.32 27.38
CA LEU A 384 -1.40 -41.76 28.39
C LEU A 384 -0.99 -41.36 29.81
N LEU A 385 0.30 -41.45 30.13
CA LEU A 385 0.82 -41.00 31.43
C LEU A 385 0.70 -39.49 31.58
N ALA A 386 0.91 -38.72 30.51
CA ALA A 386 0.75 -37.27 30.53
C ALA A 386 -0.70 -36.86 30.83
N GLU A 387 -1.69 -37.57 30.30
CA GLU A 387 -3.11 -37.33 30.63
C GLU A 387 -3.44 -37.59 32.11
N LEU A 388 -2.77 -38.57 32.73
CA LEU A 388 -3.01 -38.95 34.13
C LEU A 388 -2.20 -38.13 35.15
N THR A 389 -0.97 -37.74 34.79
CA THR A 389 0.00 -37.13 35.70
C THR A 389 0.28 -35.66 35.39
N GLY A 390 -0.16 -35.17 34.23
CA GLY A 390 0.00 -33.80 33.78
C GLY A 390 1.41 -33.42 33.30
N THR A 391 2.39 -34.34 33.33
CA THR A 391 3.79 -34.01 32.98
C THR A 391 4.28 -34.85 31.79
N PRO A 392 4.08 -34.39 30.54
CA PRO A 392 4.58 -35.08 29.36
C PRO A 392 6.11 -35.03 29.28
N LEU A 393 6.71 -35.93 28.49
CA LEU A 393 8.14 -35.91 28.17
C LEU A 393 8.57 -34.60 27.51
N PRO A 394 9.84 -34.16 27.69
CA PRO A 394 10.37 -32.96 27.02
C PRO A 394 10.17 -32.96 25.49
N CYS A 395 10.29 -34.11 24.83
CA CYS A 395 10.00 -34.22 23.39
C CYS A 395 8.52 -33.93 23.06
N LEU A 396 7.58 -34.45 23.85
CA LEU A 396 6.15 -34.21 23.67
C LEU A 396 5.77 -32.77 24.04
N GLN A 397 6.40 -32.19 25.07
CA GLN A 397 6.27 -30.77 25.42
C GLN A 397 6.75 -29.88 24.28
N ALA A 398 7.90 -30.17 23.67
CA ALA A 398 8.43 -29.39 22.56
C ALA A 398 7.53 -29.47 21.32
N ILE A 399 6.91 -30.62 21.04
CA ILE A 399 5.91 -30.76 19.97
C ILE A 399 4.65 -29.96 20.30
N ASP A 400 4.15 -30.04 21.53
CA ASP A 400 2.96 -29.29 21.94
C ASP A 400 3.21 -27.77 21.86
N GLU A 401 4.38 -27.30 22.31
CA GLU A 401 4.77 -25.89 22.22
C GLU A 401 4.87 -25.42 20.77
N ALA A 402 5.44 -26.22 19.87
CA ALA A 402 5.46 -25.91 18.44
C ALA A 402 4.04 -25.73 17.85
N HIS A 403 3.04 -26.46 18.35
CA HIS A 403 1.65 -26.30 17.90
C HIS A 403 0.97 -25.08 18.51
N ARG A 404 1.25 -24.73 19.78
CA ARG A 404 0.52 -23.69 20.51
C ARG A 404 1.14 -22.31 20.41
N HIS A 405 2.46 -22.20 20.56
CA HIS A 405 3.20 -20.94 20.60
C HIS A 405 4.51 -21.05 19.80
N PRO A 406 4.44 -21.30 18.48
CA PRO A 406 5.66 -21.43 17.69
C PRO A 406 6.45 -20.11 17.67
N ASP A 407 7.78 -20.20 17.68
CA ASP A 407 8.67 -19.03 17.59
C ASP A 407 8.40 -18.18 16.32
N CYS A 408 7.89 -18.82 15.26
CA CYS A 408 7.54 -18.15 14.01
C CYS A 408 6.18 -17.44 14.03
N LEU A 409 5.41 -17.50 15.14
CA LEU A 409 4.05 -16.96 15.23
C LEU A 409 3.98 -15.49 14.83
N THR A 410 4.96 -14.68 15.25
CA THR A 410 5.04 -13.27 14.86
C THR A 410 5.13 -13.14 13.34
N GLY A 411 6.02 -13.88 12.68
CA GLY A 411 6.15 -13.85 11.22
C GLY A 411 4.94 -14.41 10.47
N VAL A 412 4.16 -15.31 11.09
CA VAL A 412 2.87 -15.78 10.56
C VAL A 412 1.82 -14.67 10.66
N ARG A 413 1.71 -13.99 11.81
CA ARG A 413 0.81 -12.83 12.01
C ARG A 413 1.09 -11.73 11.00
N GLU A 414 2.35 -11.38 10.79
CA GLU A 414 2.76 -10.38 9.80
C GLU A 414 2.26 -10.73 8.39
N ARG A 415 2.51 -11.96 7.96
CA ARG A 415 2.08 -12.43 6.65
C ARG A 415 0.56 -12.39 6.50
N LEU A 416 -0.19 -12.82 7.52
CA LEU A 416 -1.66 -12.78 7.52
C LEU A 416 -2.19 -11.34 7.43
N ASP A 417 -1.64 -10.41 8.23
CA ASP A 417 -2.04 -9.01 8.26
C ASP A 417 -1.70 -8.29 6.94
N HIS A 418 -0.65 -8.73 6.25
CA HIS A 418 -0.24 -8.25 4.94
C HIS A 418 -0.84 -9.03 3.75
N GLY A 419 -1.68 -10.04 4.01
CA GLY A 419 -2.40 -10.80 2.99
C GLY A 419 -1.60 -11.92 2.30
N ASP A 420 -0.40 -12.23 2.77
CA ASP A 420 0.42 -13.37 2.34
C ASP A 420 -0.02 -14.67 3.05
N ILE A 421 -1.26 -15.09 2.79
CA ILE A 421 -1.82 -16.32 3.39
C ILE A 421 -1.01 -17.54 2.96
N ALA A 422 -0.60 -17.60 1.68
CA ALA A 422 0.18 -18.72 1.16
C ALA A 422 1.54 -18.85 1.85
N GLY A 423 2.26 -17.73 2.04
CA GLY A 423 3.51 -17.74 2.80
C GLY A 423 3.31 -18.06 4.28
N ALA A 424 2.23 -17.57 4.90
CA ALA A 424 1.89 -17.90 6.28
C ALA A 424 1.68 -19.41 6.47
N LEU A 425 0.88 -20.02 5.59
CA LEU A 425 0.63 -21.46 5.62
C LEU A 425 1.90 -22.27 5.29
N ALA A 426 2.70 -21.85 4.32
CA ALA A 426 3.96 -22.53 4.00
C ALA A 426 4.95 -22.54 5.20
N VAL A 427 4.97 -21.48 6.01
CA VAL A 427 5.77 -21.46 7.26
C VAL A 427 5.22 -22.45 8.30
N VAL A 428 3.90 -22.52 8.45
CA VAL A 428 3.24 -23.45 9.39
C VAL A 428 3.41 -24.90 8.94
N GLU A 429 3.18 -25.20 7.66
CA GLU A 429 3.36 -26.53 7.06
C GLU A 429 4.82 -26.96 7.11
N GLY A 430 5.78 -26.05 6.88
CA GLY A 430 7.21 -26.36 7.03
C GLY A 430 7.62 -26.64 8.48
N LEU A 431 6.87 -26.12 9.45
CA LEU A 431 7.13 -26.32 10.88
C LEU A 431 6.48 -27.59 11.42
N LEU A 432 5.18 -27.75 11.22
CA LEU A 432 4.36 -28.81 11.82
C LEU A 432 4.18 -30.00 10.89
N GLY A 433 4.39 -29.80 9.59
CA GLY A 433 4.06 -30.72 8.53
C GLY A 433 2.71 -30.40 7.88
N PRO A 434 2.50 -30.80 6.62
CA PRO A 434 1.27 -30.53 5.87
C PRO A 434 0.04 -31.25 6.42
N ASP A 435 0.23 -32.38 7.10
CA ASP A 435 -0.86 -33.22 7.63
C ASP A 435 -1.11 -32.98 9.13
N ALA A 436 -0.50 -31.93 9.70
CA ALA A 436 -0.63 -31.59 11.11
C ALA A 436 -2.04 -31.11 11.47
N VAL A 437 -2.61 -31.69 12.52
CA VAL A 437 -3.87 -31.22 13.11
C VAL A 437 -3.58 -30.10 14.12
N LEU A 438 -4.08 -28.90 13.84
CA LEU A 438 -3.88 -27.74 14.71
C LEU A 438 -4.53 -27.93 16.09
N ARG A 439 -3.69 -27.90 17.13
CA ARG A 439 -4.10 -27.92 18.53
C ARG A 439 -4.60 -26.55 18.98
N GLY A 440 -5.34 -26.50 20.08
CA GLY A 440 -5.75 -25.24 20.70
C GLY A 440 -4.54 -24.43 21.19
N GLY A 441 -4.51 -23.13 20.92
CA GLY A 441 -3.39 -22.24 21.25
C GLY A 441 -3.32 -21.04 20.31
N ALA A 442 -2.33 -20.16 20.56
CA ALA A 442 -2.23 -18.88 19.87
C ALA A 442 -2.12 -19.01 18.34
N LEU A 443 -1.43 -20.04 17.82
CA LEU A 443 -1.38 -20.27 16.36
C LEU A 443 -2.77 -20.52 15.75
N ARG A 444 -3.55 -21.43 16.37
CA ARG A 444 -4.90 -21.75 15.88
C ARG A 444 -5.83 -20.55 15.99
N ASP A 445 -5.75 -19.81 17.09
CA ASP A 445 -6.58 -18.62 17.32
C ASP A 445 -6.31 -17.54 16.26
N GLU A 446 -5.04 -17.33 15.88
CA GLU A 446 -4.67 -16.39 14.82
C GLU A 446 -5.20 -16.80 13.44
N LEU A 447 -5.06 -18.08 13.09
CA LEU A 447 -5.56 -18.62 11.81
C LEU A 447 -7.10 -18.57 11.76
N GLN A 448 -7.77 -18.89 12.86
CA GLN A 448 -9.22 -18.78 12.97
C GLN A 448 -9.66 -17.32 12.85
N SER A 449 -9.01 -16.39 13.55
CA SER A 449 -9.32 -14.97 13.45
C SER A 449 -9.13 -14.43 12.03
N ALA A 450 -8.07 -14.86 11.32
CA ALA A 450 -7.88 -14.52 9.91
C ALA A 450 -9.00 -15.07 9.02
N ALA A 451 -9.47 -16.30 9.26
CA ALA A 451 -10.60 -16.89 8.54
C ALA A 451 -11.92 -16.12 8.80
N GLU A 452 -12.19 -15.76 10.06
CA GLU A 452 -13.36 -14.96 10.46
C GLU A 452 -13.33 -13.57 9.79
N ARG A 453 -12.18 -12.88 9.77
CA ARG A 453 -12.01 -11.61 9.04
C ARG A 453 -12.35 -11.76 7.56
N ARG A 454 -11.95 -12.87 6.93
CA ARG A 454 -12.26 -13.16 5.52
C ARG A 454 -13.76 -13.35 5.29
N VAL A 455 -14.47 -13.98 6.22
CA VAL A 455 -15.94 -14.09 6.18
C VAL A 455 -16.58 -12.70 6.29
N THR A 456 -16.16 -11.89 7.27
CA THR A 456 -16.64 -10.52 7.45
C THR A 456 -16.42 -9.67 6.20
N TYR A 457 -15.24 -9.77 5.58
CA TYR A 457 -14.95 -9.10 4.31
C TYR A 457 -15.85 -9.57 3.17
N GLY A 458 -16.09 -10.87 3.05
CA GLY A 458 -17.01 -11.44 2.06
C GLY A 458 -18.44 -10.91 2.23
N LEU A 459 -18.93 -10.86 3.47
CA LEU A 459 -20.24 -10.31 3.82
C LEU A 459 -20.33 -8.80 3.54
N PHE A 460 -19.27 -8.05 3.85
CA PHE A 460 -19.15 -6.62 3.49
C PHE A 460 -19.21 -6.43 1.96
N ARG A 461 -18.43 -7.19 1.19
CA ARG A 461 -18.43 -7.12 -0.27
C ARG A 461 -19.79 -7.47 -0.89
N ALA A 462 -20.47 -8.45 -0.32
CA ALA A 462 -21.81 -8.84 -0.73
C ALA A 462 -22.89 -7.81 -0.30
N GLY A 463 -22.57 -6.85 0.58
CA GLY A 463 -23.51 -5.89 1.14
C GLY A 463 -24.49 -6.49 2.14
N LEU A 464 -24.11 -7.61 2.78
CA LEU A 464 -24.92 -8.36 3.74
C LEU A 464 -24.71 -7.89 5.19
N ILE A 465 -23.72 -7.03 5.43
CA ILE A 465 -23.49 -6.33 6.70
C ILE A 465 -23.58 -4.83 6.43
N GLY A 466 -24.31 -4.11 7.29
CA GLY A 466 -24.48 -2.66 7.21
C GLY A 466 -23.17 -1.88 7.41
N PRO A 467 -23.19 -0.53 7.29
CA PRO A 467 -22.02 0.27 7.61
C PRO A 467 -21.61 -0.02 9.06
N GLY A 468 -20.37 -0.48 9.26
CA GLY A 468 -19.83 -0.79 10.59
C GLY A 468 -19.91 0.40 11.56
N PRO A 469 -19.59 0.18 12.86
CA PRO A 469 -19.65 1.23 13.87
C PRO A 469 -18.89 2.49 13.40
N GLY A 470 -19.48 3.66 13.68
CA GLY A 470 -19.02 4.95 13.17
C GLY A 470 -17.54 5.26 13.48
N PRO A 471 -16.97 6.31 12.85
CA PRO A 471 -15.58 6.70 13.01
C PRO A 471 -15.30 7.16 14.44
N GLY A 472 -15.00 6.21 15.32
CA GLY A 472 -14.81 6.39 16.76
C GLY A 472 -14.44 5.11 17.51
N PHE A 473 -14.53 3.95 16.87
CA PHE A 473 -13.94 2.71 17.39
C PHE A 473 -12.56 2.50 16.78
N ASP A 474 -11.52 2.65 17.61
CA ASP A 474 -10.13 2.31 17.28
C ASP A 474 -10.03 0.82 16.92
N GLY A 475 -10.13 0.54 15.61
CA GLY A 475 -10.00 -0.79 15.02
C GLY A 475 -8.56 -1.22 14.74
N TYR A 476 -7.57 -0.50 15.29
CA TYR A 476 -6.22 -1.04 15.39
C TYR A 476 -6.18 -2.00 16.57
N ARG A 477 -5.57 -3.18 16.39
CA ARG A 477 -5.26 -4.14 17.47
C ARG A 477 -4.80 -3.36 18.71
N SER A 478 -5.68 -3.21 19.69
CA SER A 478 -5.24 -2.88 21.04
C SER A 478 -4.56 -4.15 21.52
N ASP A 479 -3.24 -4.09 21.60
CA ASP A 479 -2.39 -5.12 22.17
C ASP A 479 -2.93 -5.42 23.59
N GLY A 480 -3.67 -6.53 23.69
CA GLY A 480 -4.36 -6.92 24.90
C GLY A 480 -3.37 -7.53 25.86
N GLY A 481 -2.96 -6.75 26.87
CA GLY A 481 -2.43 -7.32 28.11
C GLY A 481 -1.24 -6.60 28.74
N ARG A 482 -1.37 -5.32 29.11
CA ARG A 482 -0.61 -4.76 30.25
C ARG A 482 -1.51 -3.87 31.09
N THR A 483 -2.03 -4.43 32.18
CA THR A 483 -2.57 -3.69 33.30
C THR A 483 -1.53 -2.68 33.78
N ARG A 484 -1.76 -1.39 33.50
CA ARG A 484 -1.05 -0.30 34.18
C ARG A 484 -2.06 0.55 34.91
N ASP A 485 -2.16 0.27 36.20
CA ASP A 485 -2.60 1.21 37.22
C ASP A 485 -1.82 2.53 37.06
N HIS A 486 -2.46 3.57 36.54
CA HIS A 486 -1.98 4.93 36.76
C HIS A 486 -3.15 5.88 37.03
N ARG A 487 -3.23 6.21 38.32
CA ARG A 487 -4.00 7.30 38.93
C ARG A 487 -4.13 8.52 38.02
N SER A 488 -5.38 8.95 37.88
CA SER A 488 -5.79 10.27 37.40
C SER A 488 -5.08 11.38 38.20
N ARG A 489 -4.41 12.30 37.50
CA ARG A 489 -4.17 13.66 38.00
C ARG A 489 -4.49 14.71 36.93
N PRO A 490 -5.03 15.88 37.32
CA PRO A 490 -5.79 16.76 36.46
C PRO A 490 -4.90 17.76 35.72
N ARG A 491 -5.43 18.23 34.59
CA ARG A 491 -4.90 19.34 33.79
C ARG A 491 -4.91 20.62 34.63
N GLN A 492 -3.76 21.27 34.79
CA GLN A 492 -3.70 22.69 35.12
C GLN A 492 -3.38 23.47 33.85
N ALA A 493 -4.29 24.37 33.51
CA ALA A 493 -4.10 25.44 32.55
C ALA A 493 -3.36 26.59 33.25
N THR A 494 -2.42 27.22 32.55
CA THR A 494 -2.01 28.59 32.87
C THR A 494 -1.82 29.38 31.58
N PHE A 495 -2.63 30.43 31.46
CA PHE A 495 -2.40 31.58 30.62
C PHE A 495 -1.13 32.33 31.07
N ARG A 496 -0.29 32.73 30.12
CA ARG A 496 -0.01 34.15 29.84
C ARG A 496 0.67 34.30 28.49
#